data_AF-A0A1C6INX5-F1
#
_entry.id   AF-A0A1C6INX5-F1
#
_cell.length_a   1.000
_cell.length_b   1.000
_cell.length_c   1.000
_cell.angle_alpha   90.00
_cell.angle_beta   90.00
_cell.angle_gamma   90.00
#
_symmetry.space_group_name_H-M   'P 1'
#
loop_
_entity.id
_entity.type
_entity.pdbx_description
1 polymer ?
#
loop_
_entity_poly.entity_id
_entity_poly.type
_entity_poly.pdbx_seq_one_letter_code
_entity_poly.pdbx_strand_id
1 'polypeptide(L)'
;MFYLSAAYIVKTMISGGNLLKEYIEERAVAIANYIIDYNATVRQTARKFGISKSTVHKDVTDRLENINPSLAAQARVVLDINKAERHIRGGMATKEKYQHQLQACSRK
;
A
#
# COMPACT_ATOMS: atom_id res chain seq x y z
N MET A 1 5.27 -2.93 18.11
CA MET A 1 5.29 -4.38 18.35
C MET A 1 4.82 -5.07 17.09
N PHE A 2 5.73 -5.67 16.33
CA PHE A 2 5.41 -6.45 15.13
C PHE A 2 4.93 -7.84 15.59
N TYR A 3 3.64 -8.13 15.47
CA TYR A 3 3.12 -9.48 15.64
C TYR A 3 3.51 -10.31 14.41
N LEU A 4 4.70 -10.92 14.45
CA LEU A 4 5.04 -12.03 13.56
C LEU A 4 4.18 -13.21 14.01
N SER A 5 3.22 -13.61 13.17
CA SER A 5 2.37 -14.78 13.39
C SER A 5 3.23 -16.01 13.73
N ALA A 6 2.76 -16.88 14.63
CA ALA A 6 3.41 -18.16 14.95
C ALA A 6 3.70 -19.00 13.69
N ALA A 7 2.89 -18.84 12.63
CA ALA A 7 3.12 -19.48 11.33
C ALA A 7 4.43 -19.03 10.65
N TYR A 8 4.84 -17.77 10.81
CA TYR A 8 6.09 -17.25 10.23
C TYR A 8 7.32 -17.85 10.92
N ILE A 9 7.26 -18.05 12.24
CA ILE A 9 8.35 -18.65 13.03
C ILE A 9 8.50 -20.15 12.69
N VAL A 10 7.40 -20.87 12.51
CA VAL A 10 7.45 -22.30 12.14
C VAL A 10 7.95 -22.50 10.71
N LYS A 11 7.51 -21.66 9.76
CA LYS A 11 7.97 -21.73 8.35
C LYS A 11 9.47 -21.44 8.22
N THR A 12 9.99 -20.51 9.01
CA THR A 12 11.42 -20.12 9.00
C THR A 12 12.37 -21.18 9.56
N MET A 13 11.91 -22.13 10.37
CA MET A 13 12.75 -23.23 10.87
C MET A 13 12.92 -24.39 9.87
N ILE A 14 12.06 -24.50 8.86
CA ILE A 14 12.00 -25.66 7.96
C ILE A 14 12.64 -25.38 6.59
N SER A 15 12.54 -24.15 6.08
CA SER A 15 13.15 -23.77 4.80
C SER A 15 14.50 -23.08 5.03
N GLY A 16 15.60 -23.81 4.81
CA GLY A 16 16.98 -23.27 4.80
C GLY A 16 17.27 -22.31 3.63
N GLY A 17 16.30 -21.48 3.25
CA GLY A 17 16.33 -20.51 2.16
C GLY A 17 16.67 -19.10 2.65
N ASN A 18 16.99 -18.21 1.71
CA ASN A 18 17.45 -16.85 1.99
C ASN A 18 16.28 -15.98 2.51
N LEU A 19 16.06 -16.00 3.83
CA LEU A 19 14.92 -15.43 4.59
C LEU A 19 14.47 -14.03 4.16
N LEU A 20 15.41 -13.16 3.80
CA LEU A 20 15.12 -11.78 3.41
C LEU A 20 14.46 -11.68 2.03
N LYS A 21 14.81 -12.60 1.11
CA LYS A 21 14.26 -12.59 -0.25
C LYS A 21 12.80 -13.07 -0.23
N GLU A 22 12.53 -14.17 0.45
CA GLU A 22 11.17 -14.71 0.61
C GLU A 22 10.24 -13.72 1.32
N TYR A 23 10.70 -13.06 2.40
CA TYR A 23 9.91 -12.04 3.09
C TYR A 23 9.51 -10.86 2.18
N ILE A 24 10.42 -10.42 1.31
CA ILE A 24 10.15 -9.31 0.38
C ILE A 24 9.16 -9.74 -0.71
N GLU A 25 9.27 -10.99 -1.19
CA GLU A 25 8.36 -11.54 -2.21
C GLU A 25 6.95 -11.71 -1.65
N GLU A 26 6.80 -12.36 -0.48
CA GLU A 26 5.52 -12.53 0.20
C GLU A 26 4.88 -11.16 0.51
N ARG A 27 5.68 -10.17 0.94
CA ARG A 27 5.20 -8.80 1.18
C ARG A 27 4.68 -8.14 -0.10
N ALA A 28 5.40 -8.26 -1.22
CA ALA A 28 4.99 -7.64 -2.48
C ALA A 28 3.62 -8.17 -2.94
N VAL A 29 3.40 -9.47 -2.83
CA VAL A 29 2.11 -10.11 -3.16
C VAL A 29 1.00 -9.64 -2.22
N ALA A 30 1.27 -9.60 -0.90
CA ALA A 30 0.28 -9.14 0.08
C ALA A 30 -0.15 -7.67 -0.13
N ILE A 31 0.82 -6.80 -0.46
CA ILE A 31 0.57 -5.39 -0.79
C ILE A 31 -0.31 -5.27 -2.04
N ALA A 32 -0.02 -6.06 -3.08
CA ALA A 32 -0.75 -6.02 -4.34
C ALA A 32 -2.21 -6.43 -4.17
N ASN A 33 -2.45 -7.55 -3.47
CA ASN A 33 -3.80 -8.02 -3.16
C ASN A 33 -4.58 -6.95 -2.38
N TYR A 34 -3.97 -6.34 -1.36
CA TYR A 34 -4.64 -5.27 -0.62
C TYR A 34 -5.00 -4.05 -1.49
N ILE A 35 -4.14 -3.68 -2.44
CA ILE A 35 -4.44 -2.58 -3.37
C ILE A 35 -5.65 -2.93 -4.24
N ILE A 36 -5.71 -4.16 -4.75
CA ILE A 36 -6.79 -4.62 -5.62
C ILE A 36 -8.10 -4.75 -4.86
N ASP A 37 -8.10 -5.48 -3.73
CA ASP A 37 -9.30 -5.79 -2.96
C ASP A 37 -9.99 -4.53 -2.40
N TYR A 38 -9.21 -3.52 -2.01
CA TYR A 38 -9.72 -2.31 -1.37
C TYR A 38 -9.63 -1.06 -2.25
N ASN A 39 -9.22 -1.20 -3.52
CA ASN A 39 -8.88 -0.07 -4.39
C ASN A 39 -7.93 0.96 -3.73
N ALA A 40 -7.04 0.47 -2.86
CA ALA A 40 -6.31 1.31 -1.93
C ALA A 40 -5.19 2.11 -2.61
N THR A 41 -4.98 3.34 -2.14
CA THR A 41 -3.86 4.16 -2.60
C THR A 41 -2.55 3.71 -1.97
N VAL A 42 -1.43 3.93 -2.66
CA VAL A 42 -0.07 3.70 -2.12
C VAL A 42 0.12 4.30 -0.72
N ARG A 43 -0.46 5.46 -0.44
CA ARG A 43 -0.37 6.11 0.89
C ARG A 43 -1.18 5.38 1.96
N GLN A 44 -2.37 4.89 1.63
CA GLN A 44 -3.17 4.09 2.56
C GLN A 44 -2.49 2.76 2.84
N THR A 45 -1.98 2.09 1.80
CA THR A 45 -1.25 0.83 1.93
C THR A 45 0.02 0.99 2.77
N ALA A 46 0.80 2.05 2.54
CA ALA A 46 1.97 2.38 3.36
C ALA A 46 1.64 2.47 4.85
N ARG A 47 0.54 3.15 5.21
CA ARG A 47 0.06 3.25 6.60
C ARG A 47 -0.40 1.90 7.16
N LYS A 48 -1.10 1.09 6.36
CA LYS A 48 -1.60 -0.22 6.78
C LYS A 48 -0.48 -1.21 7.09
N PHE A 49 0.57 -1.23 6.26
CA PHE A 49 1.69 -2.16 6.37
C PHE A 49 2.87 -1.61 7.19
N GLY A 50 2.79 -0.37 7.66
CA GLY A 50 3.84 0.26 8.49
C GLY A 50 5.16 0.48 7.74
N ILE A 51 5.10 0.71 6.42
CA ILE A 51 6.27 0.90 5.56
C ILE A 51 6.20 2.23 4.81
N SER A 52 7.33 2.67 4.25
CA SER A 52 7.36 3.92 3.49
C SER A 52 6.57 3.81 2.18
N LYS A 53 6.00 4.93 1.73
CA LYS A 53 5.34 5.04 0.42
C LYS A 53 6.26 4.57 -0.72
N SER A 54 7.53 4.94 -0.67
CA SER A 54 8.51 4.58 -1.71
C SER A 54 8.81 3.07 -1.71
N THR A 55 8.77 2.43 -0.55
CA THR A 55 8.88 0.97 -0.43
C THR A 55 7.69 0.27 -1.08
N VAL A 56 6.47 0.71 -0.79
CA VAL A 56 5.25 0.18 -1.44
C VAL A 56 5.34 0.32 -2.95
N HIS A 57 5.79 1.47 -3.45
CA HIS A 57 5.90 1.68 -4.89
C HIS A 57 6.91 0.70 -5.52
N LYS A 58 8.14 0.62 -5.00
CA LYS A 58 9.16 -0.31 -5.50
C LYS A 58 8.68 -1.76 -5.44
N ASP A 59 7.97 -2.14 -4.38
CA ASP A 59 7.44 -3.49 -4.22
C ASP A 59 6.41 -3.84 -5.31
N VAL A 60 5.50 -2.91 -5.63
CA VAL A 60 4.41 -3.14 -6.58
C VAL A 60 4.85 -2.94 -8.03
N THR A 61 5.72 -1.96 -8.32
CA THR A 61 6.11 -1.65 -9.70
C THR A 61 7.30 -2.45 -10.18
N ASP A 62 8.26 -2.77 -9.32
CA ASP A 62 9.54 -3.35 -9.77
C ASP A 62 9.63 -4.81 -9.33
N ARG A 63 9.37 -5.09 -8.04
CA ARG A 63 9.56 -6.44 -7.48
C ARG A 63 8.45 -7.39 -7.89
N LEU A 64 7.19 -6.93 -7.81
CA LEU A 64 6.03 -7.74 -8.13
C LEU A 64 6.01 -8.16 -9.60
N GLU A 65 6.49 -7.33 -10.53
CA GLU A 65 6.56 -7.67 -11.96
C GLU A 65 7.45 -8.89 -12.21
N ASN A 66 8.55 -9.03 -11.46
CA ASN A 66 9.45 -10.17 -11.53
C ASN A 66 8.90 -11.44 -10.85
N ILE A 67 7.98 -11.30 -9.90
CA ILE A 67 7.43 -12.40 -9.09
C ILE A 67 6.13 -12.92 -9.70
N ASN A 68 5.19 -12.02 -9.98
CA ASN A 68 3.87 -12.32 -10.52
C ASN A 68 3.41 -11.17 -11.45
N PRO A 69 3.72 -11.25 -12.76
CA PRO A 69 3.39 -10.20 -13.72
C PRO A 69 1.88 -10.02 -13.92
N SER A 70 1.08 -11.09 -13.78
CA SER A 70 -0.38 -11.00 -13.88
C SER A 70 -0.97 -10.14 -12.75
N LEU A 71 -0.51 -10.36 -11.52
CA LEU A 71 -0.95 -9.58 -10.36
C LEU A 71 -0.45 -8.12 -10.44
N ALA A 72 0.75 -7.91 -10.96
CA ALA A 72 1.29 -6.57 -11.20
C ALA A 72 0.43 -5.79 -12.21
N ALA A 73 -0.02 -6.42 -13.29
CA ALA A 73 -0.91 -5.80 -14.27
C ALA A 73 -2.25 -5.39 -13.65
N GLN A 74 -2.84 -6.23 -12.81
CA GLN A 74 -4.09 -5.90 -12.10
C GLN A 74 -3.91 -4.73 -11.13
N ALA A 75 -2.84 -4.75 -10.33
CA ALA A 75 -2.53 -3.65 -9.42
C ALA A 75 -2.26 -2.34 -10.18
N ARG A 76 -1.66 -2.41 -11.37
CA ARG A 76 -1.41 -1.24 -12.23
C ARG A 76 -2.70 -0.51 -12.59
N VAL A 77 -3.74 -1.24 -13.00
CA VAL A 77 -5.04 -0.67 -13.37
C VAL A 77 -5.61 0.17 -12.22
N VAL A 78 -5.61 -0.37 -11.00
CA VAL A 78 -6.10 0.32 -9.80
C VAL A 78 -5.26 1.56 -9.48
N LEU A 79 -3.93 1.47 -9.65
CA LEU A 79 -3.04 2.59 -9.42
C LEU A 79 -3.24 3.72 -10.43
N ASP A 80 -3.53 3.39 -11.68
CA ASP A 80 -3.77 4.36 -12.75
C ASP A 80 -5.10 5.11 -12.56
N ILE A 81 -6.17 4.39 -12.20
CA ILE A 81 -7.44 5.00 -11.78
C ILE A 81 -7.20 5.96 -10.62
N ASN A 82 -6.50 5.50 -9.59
CA ASN A 82 -6.16 6.32 -8.44
C ASN A 82 -5.35 7.58 -8.80
N LYS A 83 -4.47 7.49 -9.80
CA LYS A 83 -3.68 8.62 -10.29
C LYS A 83 -4.56 9.63 -11.00
N ALA A 84 -5.48 9.18 -11.85
CA ALA A 84 -6.44 10.04 -12.54
C ALA A 84 -7.36 10.78 -11.56
N GLU A 85 -7.89 10.08 -10.56
CA GLU A 85 -8.81 10.65 -9.56
C GLU A 85 -8.14 11.52 -8.49
N ARG A 86 -6.80 11.57 -8.44
CA ARG A 86 -6.08 12.32 -7.40
C ARG A 86 -6.50 13.79 -7.36
N HIS A 87 -6.73 14.41 -8.51
CA HIS A 87 -7.09 15.83 -8.57
C HIS A 87 -8.48 16.10 -7.99
N ILE A 88 -9.43 15.19 -8.19
CA ILE A 88 -10.77 15.25 -7.58
C ILE A 88 -10.63 15.20 -6.06
N ARG A 89 -9.87 14.24 -5.56
CA ARG A 89 -9.61 14.08 -4.11
C ARG A 89 -8.84 15.27 -3.52
N GLY A 90 -7.90 15.85 -4.27
CA GLY A 90 -7.16 17.05 -3.88
C GLY A 90 -8.06 18.30 -3.80
N GLY A 91 -9.00 18.45 -4.73
CA GLY A 91 -10.01 19.49 -4.69
C GLY A 91 -10.90 19.39 -3.44
N MET A 92 -11.39 18.19 -3.15
CA MET A 92 -12.19 17.92 -1.94
C MET A 92 -11.42 18.24 -0.65
N ALA A 93 -10.16 17.78 -0.54
CA ALA A 93 -9.32 18.08 0.62
C ALA A 93 -9.10 19.58 0.83
N THR A 94 -8.97 20.35 -0.26
CA THR A 94 -8.81 21.81 -0.19
C THR A 94 -10.11 22.47 0.28
N LYS A 95 -11.25 22.08 -0.28
CA LYS A 95 -12.57 22.55 0.13
C LYS A 95 -12.83 22.30 1.62
N GLU A 96 -12.58 21.07 2.08
CA GLU A 96 -12.75 20.67 3.48
C GLU A 96 -11.87 21.49 4.43
N LYS A 97 -10.60 21.72 4.07
CA LYS A 97 -9.66 22.55 4.85
C LYS A 97 -10.24 23.94 5.10
N TYR A 98 -10.72 24.62 4.06
CA TYR A 98 -11.26 25.98 4.20
C TYR A 98 -12.62 26.01 4.90
N GLN A 99 -13.49 25.02 4.67
CA GLN A 99 -14.74 24.90 5.42
C GLN A 99 -14.49 24.75 6.93
N HIS A 100 -13.54 23.91 7.31
CA HIS A 100 -13.16 23.73 8.72
C HIS A 100 -12.56 25.02 9.32
N GLN A 101 -11.74 25.75 8.55
CA GLN A 101 -11.20 27.04 8.98
C GLN A 101 -12.29 28.09 9.18
N LEU A 102 -13.27 28.18 8.28
CA LEU A 102 -14.41 29.09 8.40
C LEU A 102 -15.26 28.75 9.63
N GLN A 103 -15.60 27.47 9.83
CA GLN A 103 -16.33 27.02 11.02
C GLN A 103 -15.57 27.33 12.33
N ALA A 104 -14.24 27.18 12.34
CA ALA A 104 -13.43 27.51 13.50
C ALA A 104 -13.38 29.02 13.78
N CYS A 105 -13.46 29.86 12.75
CA CYS A 105 -13.52 31.32 12.87
C CYS A 105 -14.90 31.79 13.38
N SER A 106 -15.99 31.26 12.84
CA SER A 106 -17.36 31.63 13.22
C SER A 106 -17.80 31.14 14.60
N ARG A 107 -17.02 30.27 15.25
CA ARG A 107 -17.25 29.79 16.62
C ARG A 107 -16.48 30.58 17.69
N LYS A 108 -15.75 31.62 17.28
CA LYS A 108 -15.13 32.62 18.16
C LYS A 108 -15.96 33.89 18.17
#